data_AF-A0A022XZ74-F1
#
_entry.id   AF-A0A022XZ74-F1
#
_cell.length_a   1.000
_cell.length_b   1.000
_cell.length_c   1.000
_cell.angle_alpha   90.00
_cell.angle_beta   90.00
_cell.angle_gamma   90.00
#
_symmetry.space_group_name_H-M   'P 1'
#
loop_
_entity.id
_entity.type
_entity.pdbx_description
1 polymer ?
#
loop_
_entity_poly.entity_id
_entity_poly.type
_entity_poly.pdbx_seq_one_letter_code
_entity_poly.pdbx_strand_id
1 'polypeptide(L)'
;MVLAARPLDEWANTRTQTFDLAVLKGSAIGIHATHYLDLHLNHYVTKEPLLIALGGFPFALQANITRELQTLKAADVTPVFVFDGLDAGKPYPDFSAQAENTKALNQAWEYYDQQQADQVVDAFSGAGSAHPESLYKFLQRILQGEGINFIVSPYAASAQLAYLEKDPHRFIDAVFGPAELFLFDVEKIITKMDTDLRHFNWVTKSLCQEELGRLSNQQFADLCLLLGSPFLPTFPPFETPGYGGGKRVNIRDAVGMFNSAGRNALALCAQFEEDQRVHDLDYMDRFKRAFMTVKHHVIMDVDGKVGPLDPENASSDLHELIGQRLPEELYFYISKGILGSRIPNWLTSGELLLTLPLGTEDTPVYRRLLTENLPPIRTQALCLLSNSLHRFYQTKVINVRAWYDDKTDKSIHLKDLPSVKDTISSWRLGSKQLPESVQKFQENYPLLTSCLSALNDQGFVSKSSSPKDAAPLTTKQEIISNVTWRFLQLRGYVDSKHQLTTWGKALETALSSLKPSDNLEEPTFLAVELVRLGILSSKDWFPNISGGPMRGSGEFAVNIKLSYLGSNISSRRRTEE
;
A
#
# COMPACT_ATOMS: atom_id res chain seq x y z
N MET A 1 9.34 -1.01 -5.57
CA MET A 1 10.04 -0.22 -6.59
C MET A 1 10.00 1.23 -6.13
N VAL A 2 11.15 1.86 -5.87
CA VAL A 2 11.17 3.34 -5.82
C VAL A 2 10.88 3.75 -7.25
N LEU A 3 9.74 4.38 -7.50
CA LEU A 3 9.44 4.93 -8.81
C LEU A 3 10.32 6.15 -8.99
N ALA A 4 11.57 5.94 -9.43
CA ALA A 4 12.25 7.00 -10.17
C ALA A 4 11.28 7.45 -11.27
N ALA A 5 11.15 8.77 -11.48
CA ALA A 5 10.24 9.31 -12.47
C ALA A 5 10.47 8.57 -13.79
N ARG A 6 9.42 7.91 -14.29
CA ARG A 6 9.58 7.00 -15.41
C ARG A 6 9.92 7.82 -16.65
N PRO A 7 10.74 7.30 -17.58
CA PRO A 7 11.14 8.05 -18.77
C PRO A 7 9.96 8.64 -19.55
N LEU A 8 8.83 7.91 -19.59
CA LEU A 8 7.60 8.38 -20.24
C LEU A 8 6.92 9.53 -19.48
N ASP A 9 6.87 9.48 -18.14
CA ASP A 9 6.29 10.56 -17.32
C ASP A 9 7.12 11.84 -17.41
N GLU A 10 8.45 11.74 -17.29
CA GLU A 10 9.37 12.86 -17.46
C GLU A 10 9.21 13.50 -18.84
N TRP A 11 9.17 12.65 -19.88
CA TRP A 11 8.99 13.13 -21.24
C TRP A 11 7.62 13.76 -21.46
N ALA A 12 6.53 13.12 -21.03
CA ALA A 12 5.18 13.60 -21.21
C ALA A 12 4.96 14.96 -20.53
N ASN A 13 5.51 15.14 -19.32
CA ASN A 13 5.38 16.39 -18.55
C ASN A 13 5.96 17.62 -19.27
N THR A 14 6.95 17.43 -20.14
CA THR A 14 7.54 18.51 -20.95
C THR A 14 6.78 18.81 -22.25
N ARG A 15 5.77 18.00 -22.61
CA ARG A 15 4.90 18.15 -23.79
C ARG A 15 3.47 18.54 -23.40
N THR A 16 3.29 18.99 -22.17
CA THR A 16 1.97 19.32 -21.67
C THR A 16 1.47 20.64 -22.20
N GLN A 17 0.14 20.78 -22.23
CA GLN A 17 -0.54 22.05 -22.44
C GLN A 17 -1.20 22.46 -21.13
N THR A 18 -1.07 23.74 -20.77
CA THR A 18 -1.60 24.32 -19.54
C THR A 18 -2.96 24.97 -19.77
N PHE A 19 -3.92 24.72 -18.89
CA PHE A 19 -5.27 25.28 -18.91
C PHE A 19 -5.66 25.82 -17.54
N ASP A 20 -6.60 26.76 -17.54
CA ASP A 20 -7.25 27.22 -16.32
C ASP A 20 -8.14 26.12 -15.73
N LEU A 21 -8.09 25.93 -14.41
CA LEU A 21 -8.92 24.97 -13.67
C LEU A 21 -10.42 25.21 -13.91
N ALA A 22 -10.85 26.44 -14.20
CA ALA A 22 -12.23 26.77 -14.55
C ALA A 22 -12.75 26.02 -15.78
N VAL A 23 -11.87 25.49 -16.64
CA VAL A 23 -12.26 24.63 -17.78
C VAL A 23 -12.89 23.32 -17.30
N LEU A 24 -12.57 22.86 -16.09
CA LEU A 24 -13.09 21.61 -15.50
C LEU A 24 -14.36 21.85 -14.65
N LYS A 25 -14.93 23.05 -14.69
CA LYS A 25 -16.12 23.39 -13.91
C LYS A 25 -17.29 22.45 -14.25
N GLY A 26 -17.86 21.83 -13.22
CA GLY A 26 -18.95 20.87 -13.32
C GLY A 26 -18.52 19.46 -13.74
N SER A 27 -17.21 19.22 -13.92
CA SER A 27 -16.68 17.92 -14.32
C SER A 27 -16.33 17.04 -13.12
N ALA A 28 -16.47 15.73 -13.30
CA ALA A 28 -15.93 14.72 -12.41
C ALA A 28 -14.54 14.27 -12.89
N ILE A 29 -13.55 14.26 -12.00
CA ILE A 29 -12.17 13.89 -12.33
C ILE A 29 -11.81 12.62 -11.59
N GLY A 30 -11.47 11.57 -12.33
CA GLY A 30 -10.89 10.35 -11.77
C GLY A 30 -9.42 10.58 -11.42
N ILE A 31 -9.06 10.42 -10.16
CA ILE A 31 -7.71 10.68 -9.65
C ILE A 31 -7.05 9.37 -9.26
N HIS A 32 -5.91 9.07 -9.89
CA HIS A 32 -5.07 7.93 -9.53
C HIS A 32 -4.39 8.20 -8.18
N ALA A 33 -4.85 7.52 -7.12
CA ALA A 33 -4.45 7.85 -5.75
C ALA A 33 -2.95 7.66 -5.47
N THR A 34 -2.34 6.61 -6.03
CA THR A 34 -0.90 6.34 -5.92
C THR A 34 -0.07 7.47 -6.53
N HIS A 35 -0.41 7.89 -7.74
CA HIS A 35 0.24 9.02 -8.41
C HIS A 35 0.04 10.33 -7.66
N TYR A 36 -1.18 10.59 -7.19
CA TYR A 36 -1.47 11.77 -6.39
C TYR A 36 -0.60 11.85 -5.13
N LEU A 37 -0.48 10.74 -4.39
CA LEU A 37 0.40 10.66 -3.23
C LEU A 37 1.88 10.78 -3.59
N ASP A 38 2.30 10.16 -4.70
CA ASP A 38 3.67 10.25 -5.20
C ASP A 38 4.09 11.69 -5.51
N LEU A 39 3.21 12.48 -6.15
CA LEU A 39 3.43 13.91 -6.39
C LEU A 39 3.65 14.66 -5.08
N HIS A 40 2.86 14.38 -4.04
CA HIS A 40 3.03 15.02 -2.74
C HIS A 40 4.35 14.62 -2.04
N LEU A 41 4.74 13.35 -2.15
CA LEU A 41 5.93 12.82 -1.50
C LEU A 41 7.24 13.22 -2.19
N ASN A 42 7.20 13.47 -3.50
CA ASN A 42 8.41 13.67 -4.31
C ASN A 42 8.53 15.05 -4.96
N HIS A 43 7.52 15.92 -4.85
CA HIS A 43 7.61 17.29 -5.38
C HIS A 43 8.50 18.18 -4.50
N TYR A 44 9.35 19.00 -5.12
CA TYR A 44 10.38 19.80 -4.43
C TYR A 44 9.86 20.75 -3.34
N VAL A 45 8.59 21.18 -3.41
CA VAL A 45 7.96 22.07 -2.42
C VAL A 45 7.40 21.30 -1.22
N THR A 46 6.87 20.10 -1.45
CA THR A 46 6.10 19.34 -0.46
C THR A 46 6.86 18.15 0.11
N LYS A 47 7.93 17.71 -0.58
CA LYS A 47 8.80 16.63 -0.13
C LYS A 47 9.43 17.02 1.19
N GLU A 48 9.33 16.13 2.16
CA GLU A 48 10.00 16.24 3.46
C GLU A 48 11.30 15.40 3.41
N PRO A 49 12.48 16.02 3.20
CA PRO A 49 13.72 15.28 2.89
C PRO A 49 14.15 14.32 4.00
N LEU A 50 13.84 14.66 5.25
CA LEU A 50 14.21 13.88 6.44
C LEU A 50 13.11 12.90 6.86
N LEU A 51 12.02 12.75 6.09
CA LEU A 51 10.93 11.84 6.42
C LEU A 51 11.42 10.41 6.65
N ILE A 52 12.39 9.95 5.86
CA ILE A 52 12.95 8.60 6.00
C ILE A 52 13.80 8.41 7.25
N ALA A 53 14.35 9.49 7.81
CA ALA A 53 15.11 9.48 9.04
C ALA A 53 14.19 9.60 10.28
N LEU A 54 13.14 10.43 10.17
CA LEU A 54 12.19 10.68 11.25
C LEU A 54 11.12 9.59 11.36
N GLY A 55 10.81 8.94 10.24
CA GLY A 55 9.69 8.00 10.10
C GLY A 55 8.33 8.68 10.24
N GLY A 56 7.26 7.88 10.16
CA GLY A 56 5.89 8.36 10.35
C GLY A 56 5.22 8.94 9.11
N PHE A 57 4.22 9.80 9.33
CA PHE A 57 3.47 10.47 8.27
C PHE A 57 4.08 11.85 8.00
N PRO A 58 4.12 12.32 6.73
CA PRO A 58 4.58 13.67 6.46
C PRO A 58 3.70 14.70 7.18
N PHE A 59 4.33 15.65 7.86
CA PHE A 59 3.67 16.62 8.73
C PHE A 59 2.69 17.52 7.99
N ALA A 60 3.08 18.02 6.81
CA ALA A 60 2.27 18.98 6.05
C ALA A 60 1.21 18.33 5.16
N LEU A 61 1.30 17.02 4.94
CA LEU A 61 0.52 16.31 3.91
C LEU A 61 -0.99 16.48 4.11
N GLN A 62 -1.50 16.32 5.33
CA GLN A 62 -2.94 16.44 5.59
C GLN A 62 -3.45 17.86 5.26
N ALA A 63 -2.73 18.89 5.69
CA ALA A 63 -3.14 20.28 5.46
C ALA A 63 -3.11 20.64 3.97
N ASN A 64 -2.11 20.15 3.24
CA ASN A 64 -1.99 20.36 1.79
C ASN A 64 -3.14 19.69 1.03
N ILE A 65 -3.41 18.40 1.32
CA ILE A 65 -4.52 17.66 0.68
C ILE A 65 -5.86 18.34 0.97
N THR A 66 -6.15 18.67 2.23
CA THR A 66 -7.42 19.34 2.58
C THR A 66 -7.56 20.67 1.83
N ARG A 67 -6.50 21.49 1.74
CA ARG A 67 -6.55 22.76 0.98
C ARG A 67 -6.84 22.52 -0.50
N GLU A 68 -6.17 21.56 -1.12
CA GLU A 68 -6.38 21.21 -2.54
C GLU A 68 -7.83 20.78 -2.80
N LEU A 69 -8.37 19.88 -1.97
CA LEU A 69 -9.74 19.39 -2.09
C LEU A 69 -10.76 20.53 -1.95
N GLN A 70 -10.53 21.48 -1.04
CA GLN A 70 -11.38 22.66 -0.89
C GLN A 70 -11.29 23.59 -2.10
N THR A 71 -10.13 23.74 -2.72
CA THR A 71 -9.98 24.49 -3.98
C THR A 71 -10.74 23.84 -5.13
N LEU A 72 -10.66 22.52 -5.28
CA LEU A 72 -11.43 21.78 -6.30
C LEU A 72 -12.93 21.94 -6.08
N LYS A 73 -13.39 21.81 -4.83
CA LYS A 73 -14.78 22.02 -4.47
C LYS A 73 -15.25 23.44 -4.79
N ALA A 74 -14.43 24.46 -4.49
CA ALA A 74 -14.73 25.86 -4.82
C ALA A 74 -14.77 26.13 -6.33
N ALA A 75 -14.03 25.35 -7.12
CA ALA A 75 -14.04 25.37 -8.58
C ALA A 75 -15.20 24.55 -9.20
N ASP A 76 -16.07 23.96 -8.37
CA ASP A 76 -17.17 23.07 -8.80
C ASP A 76 -16.64 21.84 -9.57
N VAL A 77 -15.50 21.30 -9.14
CA VAL A 77 -14.87 20.09 -9.67
C VAL A 77 -15.12 18.94 -8.70
N THR A 78 -15.58 17.80 -9.19
CA THR A 78 -15.86 16.61 -8.35
C THR A 78 -14.71 15.60 -8.44
N PRO A 79 -13.81 15.50 -7.45
CA PRO A 79 -12.76 14.49 -7.45
C PRO A 79 -13.31 13.11 -7.08
N VAL A 80 -12.87 12.08 -7.81
CA VAL A 80 -13.16 10.66 -7.54
C VAL A 80 -11.84 9.90 -7.47
N PHE A 81 -11.43 9.48 -6.27
CA PHE A 81 -10.14 8.79 -6.11
C PHE A 81 -10.25 7.30 -6.42
N VAL A 82 -9.30 6.77 -7.18
CA VAL A 82 -9.16 5.34 -7.46
C VAL A 82 -7.81 4.87 -6.93
N PHE A 83 -7.85 3.92 -5.98
CA PHE A 83 -6.68 3.31 -5.35
C PHE A 83 -6.37 1.96 -5.97
N ASP A 84 -5.08 1.60 -6.07
CA ASP A 84 -4.69 0.24 -6.42
C ASP A 84 -5.15 -0.76 -5.35
N GLY A 85 -5.55 -1.95 -5.80
CA GLY A 85 -6.07 -3.03 -4.97
C GLY A 85 -5.08 -4.17 -4.77
N LEU A 86 -5.42 -5.33 -5.32
CA LEU A 86 -4.59 -6.52 -5.27
C LEU A 86 -3.41 -6.42 -6.24
N ASP A 87 -2.34 -7.15 -5.93
CA ASP A 87 -1.19 -7.24 -6.82
C ASP A 87 -1.54 -8.16 -7.99
N ALA A 88 -1.17 -7.75 -9.21
CA ALA A 88 -1.33 -8.58 -10.39
C ALA A 88 -0.13 -9.53 -10.55
N GLY A 89 -0.42 -10.82 -10.68
CA GLY A 89 0.56 -11.87 -10.89
C GLY A 89 1.35 -12.23 -9.63
N LYS A 90 2.48 -12.93 -9.82
CA LYS A 90 3.39 -13.25 -8.73
C LYS A 90 4.25 -12.03 -8.40
N PRO A 91 4.53 -11.78 -7.11
CA PRO A 91 5.34 -10.64 -6.75
C PRO A 91 6.80 -10.92 -7.13
N TYR A 92 7.43 -9.91 -7.75
CA TYR A 92 8.84 -9.97 -8.14
C TYR A 92 9.60 -8.89 -7.36
N PRO A 93 10.10 -9.22 -6.16
CA PRO A 93 10.83 -8.26 -5.36
C PRO A 93 12.17 -7.94 -6.02
N ASP A 94 12.47 -6.66 -6.14
CA ASP A 94 13.80 -6.19 -6.50
C ASP A 94 14.63 -5.97 -5.24
N PHE A 95 15.23 -7.07 -4.76
CA PHE A 95 16.12 -7.02 -3.60
C PHE A 95 17.42 -6.25 -3.88
N SER A 96 17.79 -6.08 -5.15
CA SER A 96 18.98 -5.30 -5.53
C SER A 96 18.77 -3.81 -5.28
N ALA A 97 17.66 -3.24 -5.73
CA ALA A 97 17.29 -1.86 -5.44
C ALA A 97 17.12 -1.61 -3.93
N GLN A 98 16.58 -2.59 -3.19
CA GLN A 98 16.49 -2.50 -1.73
C GLN A 98 17.87 -2.44 -1.06
N ALA A 99 18.84 -3.23 -1.54
CA ALA A 99 20.21 -3.18 -1.05
C ALA A 99 20.91 -1.84 -1.37
N GLU A 100 20.65 -1.28 -2.56
CA GLU A 100 21.17 0.05 -2.94
C GLU A 100 20.61 1.17 -2.07
N ASN A 101 19.29 1.20 -1.85
CA ASN A 101 18.65 2.17 -0.95
C ASN A 101 19.21 2.08 0.46
N THR A 102 19.48 0.85 0.95
CA THR A 102 20.09 0.63 2.27
C THR A 102 21.50 1.22 2.35
N LYS A 103 22.31 1.04 1.29
CA LYS A 103 23.65 1.64 1.21
C LYS A 103 23.58 3.18 1.21
N ALA A 104 22.68 3.75 0.42
CA ALA A 104 22.48 5.21 0.36
C ALA A 104 22.04 5.78 1.72
N LEU A 105 21.15 5.06 2.43
CA LEU A 105 20.72 5.43 3.76
C LEU A 105 21.87 5.39 4.78
N ASN A 106 22.69 4.34 4.76
CA ASN A 106 23.85 4.24 5.65
C ASN A 106 24.83 5.39 5.41
N GLN A 107 25.06 5.76 4.15
CA GLN A 107 25.88 6.93 3.80
C GLN A 107 25.29 8.25 4.34
N ALA A 108 23.95 8.40 4.31
CA ALA A 108 23.29 9.58 4.89
C ALA A 108 23.49 9.67 6.41
N TRP A 109 23.45 8.53 7.12
CA TRP A 109 23.76 8.47 8.55
C TRP A 109 25.24 8.77 8.84
N GLU A 110 26.18 8.32 8.01
CA GLU A 110 27.60 8.66 8.15
C GLU A 110 27.84 10.18 8.02
N TYR A 111 27.16 10.85 7.09
CA TYR A 111 27.22 12.31 6.97
C TYR A 111 26.64 13.02 8.21
N TYR A 112 25.60 12.43 8.82
CA TYR A 112 24.99 12.97 10.04
C TYR A 112 25.96 12.87 11.22
N ASP A 113 26.62 11.72 11.39
CA ASP A 113 27.63 11.50 12.43
C ASP A 113 28.84 12.43 12.28
N GLN A 114 29.17 12.80 11.05
CA GLN A 114 30.23 13.77 10.73
C GLN A 114 29.79 15.24 10.83
N GLN A 115 28.54 15.51 11.23
CA GLN A 115 27.96 16.86 11.37
C GLN A 115 27.93 17.67 10.07
N GLN A 116 27.80 17.01 8.91
CA GLN A 116 27.77 17.65 7.59
C GLN A 116 26.34 17.97 7.15
N ALA A 117 25.71 18.95 7.82
CA ALA A 117 24.26 19.23 7.72
C ALA A 117 23.71 19.36 6.29
N ASP A 118 24.40 20.07 5.39
CA ASP A 118 23.91 20.25 4.00
C ASP A 118 23.93 18.92 3.23
N GLN A 119 24.99 18.12 3.39
CA GLN A 119 25.13 16.82 2.73
C GLN A 119 24.14 15.78 3.28
N VAL A 120 23.79 15.90 4.57
CA VAL A 120 22.79 15.04 5.22
C VAL A 120 21.43 15.18 4.55
N VAL A 121 20.95 16.41 4.34
CA VAL A 121 19.64 16.67 3.74
C VAL A 121 19.58 16.12 2.31
N ASP A 122 20.62 16.37 1.52
CA ASP A 122 20.71 15.86 0.15
C ASP A 122 20.80 14.32 0.10
N ALA A 123 21.61 13.72 0.97
CA ALA A 123 21.78 12.27 1.04
C ALA A 123 20.49 11.56 1.47
N PHE A 124 19.79 12.04 2.51
CA PHE A 124 18.50 11.47 2.89
C PHE A 124 17.43 11.70 1.82
N SER A 125 17.43 12.87 1.16
CA SER A 125 16.52 13.11 0.03
C SER A 125 16.74 12.12 -1.11
N GLY A 126 18.00 11.71 -1.35
CA GLY A 126 18.39 10.76 -2.40
C GLY A 126 18.27 9.28 -2.02
N ALA A 127 18.26 8.93 -0.73
CA ALA A 127 18.27 7.55 -0.24
C ALA A 127 16.93 6.80 -0.40
N GLY A 128 15.87 7.50 -0.79
CA GLY A 128 14.58 6.92 -1.15
C GLY A 128 13.40 7.81 -0.76
N SER A 129 12.19 7.34 -1.07
CA SER A 129 10.93 8.00 -0.69
C SER A 129 9.94 6.99 -0.15
N ALA A 130 9.03 7.43 0.72
CA ALA A 130 8.00 6.57 1.26
C ALA A 130 7.14 5.98 0.13
N HIS A 131 6.79 4.70 0.25
CA HIS A 131 5.88 4.06 -0.71
C HIS A 131 4.47 4.66 -0.56
N PRO A 132 3.87 5.24 -1.62
CA PRO A 132 2.52 5.83 -1.57
C PRO A 132 1.46 4.91 -0.95
N GLU A 133 1.57 3.60 -1.20
CA GLU A 133 0.66 2.55 -0.70
C GLU A 133 0.59 2.51 0.83
N SER A 134 1.69 2.88 1.52
CA SER A 134 1.71 2.99 2.98
C SER A 134 0.79 4.09 3.52
N LEU A 135 0.43 5.06 2.67
CA LEU A 135 -0.40 6.21 3.00
C LEU A 135 -1.86 6.08 2.56
N TYR A 136 -2.25 4.94 1.97
CA TYR A 136 -3.63 4.76 1.48
C TYR A 136 -4.68 4.95 2.57
N LYS A 137 -4.50 4.33 3.74
CA LYS A 137 -5.46 4.48 4.85
C LYS A 137 -5.48 5.91 5.41
N PHE A 138 -4.34 6.60 5.35
CA PHE A 138 -4.25 8.00 5.74
C PHE A 138 -5.06 8.88 4.79
N LEU A 139 -4.85 8.74 3.47
CA LEU A 139 -5.60 9.48 2.46
C LEU A 139 -7.09 9.14 2.51
N GLN A 140 -7.46 7.85 2.58
CA GLN A 140 -8.86 7.41 2.66
C GLN A 140 -9.60 8.05 3.85
N ARG A 141 -8.95 8.19 5.02
CA ARG A 141 -9.53 8.87 6.18
C ARG A 141 -9.76 10.36 5.92
N ILE A 142 -8.83 11.04 5.25
CA ILE A 142 -9.00 12.44 4.85
C ILE A 142 -10.18 12.57 3.87
N LEU A 143 -10.20 11.76 2.81
CA LEU A 143 -11.28 11.77 1.81
C LEU A 143 -12.65 11.54 2.45
N GLN A 144 -12.77 10.57 3.38
CA GLN A 144 -14.01 10.34 4.12
C GLN A 144 -14.43 11.55 4.95
N GLY A 145 -13.49 12.20 5.65
CA GLY A 145 -13.74 13.40 6.44
C GLY A 145 -14.19 14.61 5.59
N GLU A 146 -13.68 14.72 4.36
CA GLU A 146 -14.04 15.76 3.40
C GLU A 146 -15.28 15.41 2.55
N GLY A 147 -15.86 14.21 2.72
CA GLY A 147 -17.00 13.73 1.95
C GLY A 147 -16.68 13.42 0.49
N ILE A 148 -15.42 13.09 0.18
CA ILE A 148 -14.95 12.77 -1.17
C ILE A 148 -15.07 11.27 -1.45
N ASN A 149 -15.62 10.94 -2.61
CA ASN A 149 -15.79 9.57 -3.06
C ASN A 149 -14.45 8.93 -3.45
N PHE A 150 -14.28 7.67 -3.08
CA PHE A 150 -13.20 6.85 -3.59
C PHE A 150 -13.63 5.40 -3.78
N ILE A 151 -12.86 4.68 -4.59
CA ILE A 151 -12.94 3.23 -4.76
C ILE A 151 -11.53 2.64 -4.76
N VAL A 152 -11.38 1.43 -4.24
CA VAL A 152 -10.18 0.61 -4.46
C VAL A 152 -10.47 -0.35 -5.63
N SER A 153 -9.69 -0.30 -6.70
CA SER A 153 -9.84 -1.21 -7.83
C SER A 153 -9.59 -2.67 -7.41
N PRO A 154 -10.07 -3.68 -8.17
CA PRO A 154 -9.70 -5.06 -7.89
C PRO A 154 -8.19 -5.29 -7.97
N TYR A 155 -7.54 -4.68 -8.97
CA TYR A 155 -6.10 -4.70 -9.21
C TYR A 155 -5.61 -3.28 -9.48
N ALA A 156 -5.18 -2.93 -10.70
CA ALA A 156 -4.61 -1.61 -11.00
C ALA A 156 -5.67 -0.50 -11.13
N ALA A 157 -5.41 0.65 -10.51
CA ALA A 157 -6.25 1.83 -10.59
C ALA A 157 -6.32 2.39 -12.01
N SER A 158 -5.23 2.32 -12.77
CA SER A 158 -5.17 2.76 -14.17
C SER A 158 -6.21 2.06 -15.07
N ALA A 159 -6.39 0.75 -14.92
CA ALA A 159 -7.40 0.01 -15.67
C ALA A 159 -8.83 0.40 -15.24
N GLN A 160 -9.05 0.57 -13.93
CA GLN A 160 -10.35 0.96 -13.40
C GLN A 160 -10.74 2.38 -13.82
N LEU A 161 -9.79 3.32 -13.84
CA LEU A 161 -10.00 4.68 -14.33
C LEU A 161 -10.38 4.69 -15.82
N ALA A 162 -9.68 3.91 -16.64
CA ALA A 162 -10.01 3.77 -18.06
C ALA A 162 -11.43 3.24 -18.26
N TYR A 163 -11.85 2.26 -17.46
CA TYR A 163 -13.23 1.77 -17.48
C TYR A 163 -14.25 2.85 -17.08
N LEU A 164 -14.00 3.57 -15.97
CA LEU A 164 -14.92 4.59 -15.46
C LEU A 164 -15.10 5.80 -16.39
N GLU A 165 -14.06 6.15 -17.17
CA GLU A 165 -14.11 7.22 -18.18
C GLU A 165 -14.98 6.81 -19.38
N LYS A 166 -14.92 5.54 -19.80
CA LYS A 166 -15.56 5.04 -21.02
C LYS A 166 -16.97 4.50 -20.80
N ASP A 167 -17.29 4.08 -19.57
CA ASP A 167 -18.59 3.51 -19.25
C ASP A 167 -19.74 4.44 -19.67
N PRO A 168 -20.88 3.93 -20.20
CA PRO A 168 -21.99 4.76 -20.64
C PRO A 168 -22.56 5.69 -19.56
N HIS A 169 -22.42 5.35 -18.28
CA HIS A 169 -22.83 6.20 -17.17
C HIS A 169 -21.89 7.38 -16.93
N ARG A 170 -20.68 7.36 -17.51
CA ARG A 170 -19.63 8.40 -17.43
C ARG A 170 -19.44 8.92 -16.01
N PHE A 171 -18.91 8.06 -15.14
CA PHE A 171 -18.65 8.44 -13.74
C PHE A 171 -17.59 9.53 -13.62
N ILE A 172 -16.70 9.64 -14.62
CA ILE A 172 -15.66 10.65 -14.70
C ILE A 172 -15.58 11.20 -16.13
N ASP A 173 -15.23 12.48 -16.24
CA ASP A 173 -15.06 13.21 -17.51
C ASP A 173 -13.59 13.36 -17.92
N ALA A 174 -12.67 13.26 -16.96
CA ALA A 174 -11.23 13.38 -17.17
C ALA A 174 -10.47 12.51 -16.17
N VAL A 175 -9.25 12.10 -16.56
CA VAL A 175 -8.36 11.29 -15.72
C VAL A 175 -7.13 12.08 -15.32
N PHE A 176 -6.81 12.12 -14.02
CA PHE A 176 -5.57 12.63 -13.46
C PHE A 176 -4.72 11.46 -12.98
N GLY A 177 -3.56 11.24 -13.62
CA GLY A 177 -2.68 10.14 -13.26
C GLY A 177 -1.39 10.06 -14.09
N PRO A 178 -0.63 8.98 -13.93
CA PRO A 178 0.64 8.77 -14.64
C PRO A 178 0.42 8.40 -16.11
N ALA A 179 1.48 8.55 -16.92
CA ALA A 179 1.47 8.21 -18.34
C ALA A 179 1.23 6.72 -18.64
N GLU A 180 1.34 5.85 -17.64
CA GLU A 180 0.95 4.43 -17.75
C GLU A 180 -0.53 4.25 -18.12
N LEU A 181 -1.38 5.23 -17.84
CA LEU A 181 -2.80 5.21 -18.24
C LEU A 181 -2.95 5.03 -19.76
N PHE A 182 -1.98 5.47 -20.56
CA PHE A 182 -1.99 5.29 -22.01
C PHE A 182 -1.78 3.83 -22.47
N LEU A 183 -1.39 2.92 -21.57
CA LEU A 183 -1.44 1.47 -21.82
C LEU A 183 -2.88 0.97 -21.96
N PHE A 184 -3.85 1.70 -21.40
CA PHE A 184 -5.28 1.43 -21.48
C PHE A 184 -5.95 2.35 -22.53
N ASP A 185 -7.25 2.19 -22.73
CA ASP A 185 -8.05 3.03 -23.64
C ASP A 185 -8.34 4.40 -23.01
N VAL A 186 -7.29 5.20 -22.82
CA VAL A 186 -7.37 6.60 -22.38
C VAL A 186 -6.66 7.47 -23.41
N GLU A 187 -7.32 8.50 -23.91
CA GLU A 187 -6.73 9.41 -24.91
C GLU A 187 -5.99 10.58 -24.27
N LYS A 188 -6.45 11.03 -23.10
CA LYS A 188 -6.00 12.27 -22.49
C LYS A 188 -5.86 12.11 -20.98
N ILE A 189 -4.76 12.59 -20.45
CA ILE A 189 -4.49 12.58 -19.02
C ILE A 189 -4.08 13.96 -18.55
N ILE A 190 -4.58 14.36 -17.39
CA ILE A 190 -4.01 15.44 -16.59
C ILE A 190 -2.78 14.86 -15.90
N THR A 191 -1.62 15.51 -16.02
CA THR A 191 -0.36 15.04 -15.38
C THR A 191 0.01 15.88 -14.16
N LYS A 192 -0.50 17.11 -14.09
CA LYS A 192 -0.28 18.00 -12.94
C LYS A 192 -1.50 18.89 -12.76
N MET A 193 -1.86 19.13 -11.51
CA MET A 193 -2.87 20.11 -11.11
C MET A 193 -2.28 21.02 -10.03
N ASP A 194 -2.20 22.31 -10.32
CA ASP A 194 -1.71 23.33 -9.41
C ASP A 194 -2.91 24.13 -8.91
N THR A 195 -3.31 23.88 -7.66
CA THR A 195 -4.49 24.52 -7.08
C THR A 195 -4.23 25.96 -6.62
N ASP A 196 -2.97 26.32 -6.36
CA ASP A 196 -2.59 27.69 -5.99
C ASP A 196 -2.64 28.61 -7.22
N LEU A 197 -2.07 28.16 -8.34
CA LEU A 197 -2.15 28.85 -9.63
C LEU A 197 -3.49 28.64 -10.35
N ARG A 198 -4.30 27.70 -9.85
CA ARG A 198 -5.58 27.27 -10.45
C ARG A 198 -5.42 26.86 -11.91
N HIS A 199 -4.37 26.12 -12.22
CA HIS A 199 -4.11 25.62 -13.56
C HIS A 199 -3.85 24.11 -13.53
N PHE A 200 -4.07 23.44 -14.65
CA PHE A 200 -3.70 22.05 -14.82
C PHE A 200 -3.02 21.83 -16.17
N ASN A 201 -2.23 20.77 -16.23
CA ASN A 201 -1.48 20.36 -17.39
C ASN A 201 -2.02 19.04 -17.90
N TRP A 202 -2.26 18.94 -19.20
CA TRP A 202 -2.65 17.67 -19.82
C TRP A 202 -1.69 17.25 -20.93
N VAL A 203 -1.79 15.99 -21.33
CA VAL A 203 -1.11 15.44 -22.51
C VAL A 203 -2.03 14.40 -23.16
N THR A 204 -1.86 14.19 -24.46
CA THR A 204 -2.66 13.25 -25.24
C THR A 204 -1.81 12.10 -25.76
N LYS A 205 -2.41 10.91 -25.86
CA LYS A 205 -1.77 9.72 -26.41
C LYS A 205 -1.36 9.94 -27.87
N SER A 206 -2.23 10.57 -28.65
CA SER A 206 -1.96 10.92 -30.05
C SER A 206 -0.72 11.81 -30.22
N LEU A 207 -0.52 12.82 -29.35
CA LEU A 207 0.70 13.64 -29.37
C LEU A 207 1.94 12.80 -29.05
N CYS A 208 1.87 11.94 -28.03
CA CYS A 208 2.97 11.04 -27.67
C CYS A 208 3.35 10.13 -28.85
N GLN A 209 2.36 9.56 -29.54
CA GLN A 209 2.56 8.68 -30.69
C GLN A 209 3.21 9.41 -31.87
N GLU A 210 2.76 10.62 -32.18
CA GLU A 210 3.33 11.43 -33.28
C GLU A 210 4.80 11.78 -32.97
N GLU A 211 5.07 12.35 -31.79
CA GLU A 211 6.43 12.78 -31.45
C GLU A 211 7.41 11.64 -31.25
N LEU A 212 6.97 10.46 -30.80
CA LEU A 212 7.83 9.27 -30.63
C LEU A 212 7.98 8.44 -31.92
N GLY A 213 7.71 9.06 -33.08
CA GLY A 213 8.02 8.48 -34.39
C GLY A 213 6.82 7.87 -35.11
N ARG A 214 5.62 8.40 -34.87
CA ARG A 214 4.35 7.93 -35.46
C ARG A 214 4.10 6.45 -35.18
N LEU A 215 4.13 6.10 -33.90
CA LEU A 215 3.90 4.74 -33.44
C LEU A 215 2.42 4.39 -33.55
N SER A 216 2.10 3.17 -33.99
CA SER A 216 0.73 2.64 -33.89
C SER A 216 0.34 2.42 -32.42
N ASN A 217 -0.94 2.18 -32.13
CA ASN A 217 -1.41 1.84 -30.77
C ASN A 217 -0.63 0.66 -30.16
N GLN A 218 -0.41 -0.40 -30.93
CA GLN A 218 0.34 -1.57 -30.49
C GLN A 218 1.81 -1.23 -30.25
N GLN A 219 2.47 -0.55 -31.20
CA GLN A 219 3.89 -0.20 -31.07
C GLN A 219 4.13 0.75 -29.89
N PHE A 220 3.20 1.66 -29.65
CA PHE A 220 3.26 2.58 -28.53
C PHE A 220 3.10 1.84 -27.19
N ALA A 221 2.14 0.91 -27.08
CA ALA A 221 1.98 0.08 -25.89
C ALA A 221 3.23 -0.78 -25.61
N ASP A 222 3.79 -1.40 -26.65
CA ASP A 222 5.04 -2.16 -26.56
C ASP A 222 6.19 -1.30 -26.01
N LEU A 223 6.39 -0.11 -26.59
CA LEU A 223 7.41 0.82 -26.13
C LEU A 223 7.16 1.28 -24.68
N CYS A 224 5.92 1.62 -24.33
CA CYS A 224 5.56 2.04 -22.97
C CYS A 224 5.88 0.95 -21.93
N LEU A 225 5.63 -0.32 -22.23
CA LEU A 225 6.01 -1.43 -21.36
C LEU A 225 7.52 -1.54 -21.21
N LEU A 226 8.28 -1.44 -22.31
CA LEU A 226 9.75 -1.49 -22.28
C LEU A 226 10.38 -0.32 -21.49
N LEU A 227 9.74 0.86 -21.48
CA LEU A 227 10.16 2.02 -20.70
C LEU A 227 9.91 1.86 -19.18
N GLY A 228 9.24 0.79 -18.76
CA GLY A 228 8.94 0.48 -17.37
C GLY A 228 7.53 0.89 -16.94
N SER A 229 6.88 0.01 -16.17
CA SER A 229 5.54 0.18 -15.59
C SER A 229 5.41 -0.66 -14.31
N PRO A 230 4.30 -0.60 -13.55
CA PRO A 230 4.07 -1.52 -12.43
C PRO A 230 3.97 -2.99 -12.90
N PHE A 231 3.71 -3.22 -14.19
CA PHE A 231 3.56 -4.55 -14.77
C PHE A 231 4.88 -5.14 -15.28
N LEU A 232 5.88 -4.30 -15.57
CA LEU A 232 7.15 -4.72 -16.16
C LEU A 232 8.27 -3.74 -15.77
N PRO A 233 9.40 -4.19 -15.21
CA PRO A 233 10.56 -3.32 -14.99
C PRO A 233 11.07 -2.75 -16.32
N THR A 234 11.77 -1.62 -16.26
CA THR A 234 12.41 -1.01 -17.43
C THR A 234 13.31 -2.05 -18.12
N PHE A 235 13.32 -2.03 -19.45
CA PHE A 235 14.19 -2.91 -20.22
C PHE A 235 15.66 -2.63 -19.85
N PRO A 236 16.44 -3.63 -19.35
CA PRO A 236 17.75 -3.37 -18.77
C PRO A 236 18.72 -2.57 -19.67
N PRO A 237 18.74 -2.77 -21.01
CA PRO A 237 19.53 -1.94 -21.90
C PRO A 237 19.19 -0.44 -21.83
N PHE A 238 17.95 -0.04 -21.52
CA PHE A 238 17.55 1.37 -21.32
C PHE A 238 18.01 1.94 -19.97
N GLU A 239 18.34 1.10 -19.00
CA GLU A 239 18.87 1.57 -17.72
C GLU A 239 20.38 1.85 -17.78
N THR A 240 21.07 1.30 -18.77
CA THR A 240 22.54 1.29 -18.88
C THR A 240 23.11 2.71 -18.98
N PRO A 241 23.86 3.20 -17.98
CA PRO A 241 24.82 4.26 -18.23
C PRO A 241 25.97 3.63 -19.02
N GLY A 242 26.31 4.17 -20.19
CA GLY A 242 27.50 3.72 -20.92
C GLY A 242 28.71 3.65 -19.98
N TYR A 243 29.51 2.59 -20.08
CA TYR A 243 30.77 2.40 -19.34
C TYR A 243 31.49 3.75 -19.20
N GLY A 244 31.67 4.23 -17.96
CA GLY A 244 32.34 5.52 -17.69
C GLY A 244 31.44 6.69 -17.26
N GLY A 245 30.39 6.44 -16.47
CA GLY A 245 29.59 7.53 -15.88
C GLY A 245 28.69 8.26 -16.88
N GLY A 246 28.28 7.57 -17.95
CA GLY A 246 27.32 8.11 -18.92
C GLY A 246 25.94 8.40 -18.32
N LYS A 247 25.18 9.30 -18.96
CA LYS A 247 23.77 9.56 -18.61
C LYS A 247 22.91 8.34 -18.94
N ARG A 248 21.83 8.13 -18.17
CA ARG A 248 20.76 7.16 -18.50
C ARG A 248 20.28 7.36 -19.94
N VAL A 249 19.98 6.27 -20.63
CA VAL A 249 19.37 6.29 -21.97
C VAL A 249 18.10 7.12 -21.88
N ASN A 250 18.04 8.22 -22.62
CA ASN A 250 16.83 9.03 -22.64
C ASN A 250 15.80 8.37 -23.57
N ILE A 251 14.54 8.80 -23.50
CA ILE A 251 13.46 8.20 -24.29
C ILE A 251 13.70 8.24 -25.82
N ARG A 252 14.46 9.22 -26.35
CA ARG A 252 14.79 9.29 -27.77
C ARG A 252 15.76 8.18 -28.17
N ASP A 253 16.73 7.89 -27.32
CA ASP A 253 17.68 6.81 -27.51
C ASP A 253 16.95 5.44 -27.46
N ALA A 254 16.03 5.27 -26.50
CA ALA A 254 15.20 4.08 -26.38
C ALA A 254 14.30 3.87 -27.63
N VAL A 255 13.70 4.94 -28.16
CA VAL A 255 12.97 4.93 -29.44
C VAL A 255 13.90 4.53 -30.59
N GLY A 256 15.14 5.01 -30.60
CA GLY A 256 16.17 4.63 -31.58
C GLY A 256 16.43 3.13 -31.58
N MET A 257 16.65 2.54 -30.40
CA MET A 257 16.85 1.10 -30.22
C MET A 257 15.61 0.29 -30.62
N PHE A 258 14.42 0.75 -30.24
CA PHE A 258 13.17 0.11 -30.62
C PHE A 258 12.96 0.14 -32.15
N ASN A 259 13.34 1.23 -32.81
CA ASN A 259 13.29 1.34 -34.27
C ASN A 259 14.30 0.40 -34.96
N SER A 260 15.52 0.22 -34.42
CA SER A 260 16.49 -0.72 -35.01
C SER A 260 16.05 -2.18 -34.93
N ALA A 261 15.17 -2.51 -33.98
CA ALA A 261 14.50 -3.80 -33.89
C ALA A 261 13.21 -3.90 -34.73
N GLY A 262 12.98 -2.98 -35.67
CA GLY A 262 11.79 -2.97 -36.51
C GLY A 262 10.50 -2.62 -35.77
N ARG A 263 10.59 -1.87 -34.66
CA ARG A 263 9.46 -1.48 -33.79
C ARG A 263 8.69 -2.69 -33.26
N ASN A 264 9.42 -3.71 -32.83
CA ASN A 264 8.87 -4.93 -32.27
C ASN A 264 9.62 -5.27 -30.97
N ALA A 265 8.88 -5.32 -29.86
CA ALA A 265 9.50 -5.53 -28.55
C ALA A 265 10.13 -6.92 -28.42
N LEU A 266 9.55 -7.96 -29.02
CA LEU A 266 10.10 -9.32 -28.97
C LEU A 266 11.38 -9.43 -29.80
N ALA A 267 11.43 -8.78 -30.96
CA ALA A 267 12.64 -8.70 -31.77
C ALA A 267 13.75 -7.94 -31.01
N LEU A 268 13.41 -6.86 -30.29
CA LEU A 268 14.37 -6.15 -29.45
C LEU A 268 14.88 -7.02 -28.31
N CYS A 269 14.00 -7.74 -27.61
CA CYS A 269 14.40 -8.67 -26.55
C CYS A 269 15.36 -9.74 -27.08
N ALA A 270 15.08 -10.32 -28.26
CA ALA A 270 15.92 -11.33 -28.88
C ALA A 270 17.32 -10.77 -29.28
N GLN A 271 17.42 -9.50 -29.67
CA GLN A 271 18.73 -8.87 -29.96
C GLN A 271 19.64 -8.76 -28.73
N PHE A 272 19.06 -8.73 -27.53
CA PHE A 272 19.77 -8.61 -26.25
C PHE A 272 19.64 -9.87 -25.38
N GLU A 273 19.36 -11.03 -25.97
CA GLU A 273 19.22 -12.30 -25.24
C GLU A 273 20.50 -12.67 -24.48
N GLU A 274 21.67 -12.29 -25.01
CA GLU A 274 22.99 -12.50 -24.39
C GLU A 274 23.34 -11.44 -23.30
N ASP A 275 22.54 -10.39 -23.10
CA ASP A 275 22.74 -9.47 -21.95
C ASP A 275 22.31 -10.19 -20.68
N GLN A 276 23.26 -10.40 -19.77
CA GLN A 276 23.05 -11.14 -18.53
C GLN A 276 21.83 -10.63 -17.73
N ARG A 277 21.57 -9.32 -17.69
CA ARG A 277 20.44 -8.75 -16.94
C ARG A 277 19.11 -9.05 -17.61
N VAL A 278 19.09 -9.11 -18.95
CA VAL A 278 17.89 -9.49 -19.74
C VAL A 278 17.60 -10.98 -19.54
N HIS A 279 18.65 -11.81 -19.59
CA HIS A 279 18.56 -13.25 -19.36
C HIS A 279 18.11 -13.59 -17.94
N ASP A 280 18.74 -13.01 -16.91
CA ASP A 280 18.43 -13.28 -15.49
C ASP A 280 17.00 -12.89 -15.11
N LEU A 281 16.45 -11.88 -15.80
CA LEU A 281 15.05 -11.50 -15.64
C LEU A 281 14.09 -12.38 -16.44
N ASP A 282 14.52 -13.21 -17.39
CA ASP A 282 13.61 -13.82 -18.37
C ASP A 282 12.68 -12.77 -19.00
N TYR A 283 13.30 -11.65 -19.43
CA TYR A 283 12.56 -10.42 -19.72
C TYR A 283 11.52 -10.60 -20.84
N MET A 284 11.81 -11.43 -21.84
CA MET A 284 10.87 -11.69 -22.94
C MET A 284 9.58 -12.36 -22.45
N ASP A 285 9.65 -13.35 -21.55
CA ASP A 285 8.46 -13.97 -20.97
C ASP A 285 7.67 -12.95 -20.13
N ARG A 286 8.37 -12.17 -19.31
CA ARG A 286 7.75 -11.09 -18.52
C ARG A 286 7.07 -10.04 -19.38
N PHE A 287 7.67 -9.66 -20.51
CA PHE A 287 7.06 -8.74 -21.45
C PHE A 287 5.73 -9.29 -21.98
N LYS A 288 5.71 -10.56 -22.43
CA LYS A 288 4.49 -11.22 -22.91
C LYS A 288 3.42 -11.27 -21.83
N ARG A 289 3.80 -11.59 -20.60
CA ARG A 289 2.91 -11.58 -19.43
C ARG A 289 2.35 -10.18 -19.16
N ALA A 290 3.21 -9.17 -19.05
CA ALA A 290 2.79 -7.79 -18.81
C ALA A 290 1.82 -7.28 -19.88
N PHE A 291 2.12 -7.57 -21.15
CA PHE A 291 1.24 -7.23 -22.27
C PHE A 291 -0.15 -7.85 -22.12
N MET A 292 -0.22 -9.15 -21.80
CA MET A 292 -1.49 -9.84 -21.59
C MET A 292 -2.22 -9.34 -20.32
N THR A 293 -1.49 -8.96 -19.27
CA THR A 293 -2.04 -8.40 -18.02
C THR A 293 -2.71 -7.05 -18.27
N VAL A 294 -2.11 -6.21 -19.12
CA VAL A 294 -2.70 -4.91 -19.52
C VAL A 294 -3.92 -5.15 -20.40
N LYS A 295 -3.78 -5.99 -21.44
CA LYS A 295 -4.83 -6.24 -22.43
C LYS A 295 -6.11 -6.82 -21.81
N HIS A 296 -5.97 -7.77 -20.89
CA HIS A 296 -7.09 -8.47 -20.25
C HIS A 296 -7.23 -8.08 -18.77
N HIS A 297 -6.81 -6.87 -18.40
CA HIS A 297 -6.82 -6.44 -17.01
C HIS A 297 -8.20 -6.58 -16.37
N VAL A 298 -8.23 -6.88 -15.08
CA VAL A 298 -9.46 -7.12 -14.33
C VAL A 298 -9.95 -5.82 -13.68
N ILE A 299 -11.21 -5.48 -13.93
CA ILE A 299 -11.90 -4.31 -13.37
C ILE A 299 -13.15 -4.73 -12.59
N MET A 300 -13.71 -3.81 -11.83
CA MET A 300 -15.04 -3.91 -11.24
C MET A 300 -16.00 -3.05 -12.06
N ASP A 301 -17.06 -3.66 -12.57
CA ASP A 301 -18.11 -2.93 -13.30
C ASP A 301 -19.08 -2.22 -12.35
N VAL A 302 -20.03 -1.48 -12.92
CA VAL A 302 -21.04 -0.71 -12.19
C VAL A 302 -21.97 -1.55 -11.32
N ASP A 303 -22.16 -2.82 -11.69
CA ASP A 303 -22.98 -3.78 -10.95
C ASP A 303 -22.18 -4.49 -9.85
N GLY A 304 -20.88 -4.16 -9.72
CA GLY A 304 -19.97 -4.75 -8.74
C GLY A 304 -19.41 -6.11 -9.14
N LYS A 305 -19.62 -6.54 -10.39
CA LYS A 305 -19.03 -7.76 -10.91
C LYS A 305 -17.59 -7.51 -11.31
N VAL A 306 -16.73 -8.48 -10.97
CA VAL A 306 -15.29 -8.40 -11.23
C VAL A 306 -14.92 -9.35 -12.36
N GLY A 307 -14.28 -8.82 -13.40
CA GLY A 307 -13.91 -9.56 -14.60
C GLY A 307 -12.94 -8.80 -15.50
N PRO A 308 -12.38 -9.48 -16.53
CA PRO A 308 -11.48 -8.84 -17.49
C PRO A 308 -12.20 -7.78 -18.33
N LEU A 309 -11.47 -6.74 -18.76
CA LEU A 309 -11.96 -5.70 -19.68
C LEU A 309 -12.51 -6.26 -21.00
N ASP A 310 -11.92 -7.35 -21.50
CA ASP A 310 -12.34 -8.06 -22.70
C ASP A 310 -12.58 -9.55 -22.37
N PRO A 311 -13.78 -9.91 -21.88
CA PRO A 311 -14.12 -11.28 -21.50
C PRO A 311 -14.21 -12.23 -22.70
N GLU A 312 -14.54 -11.73 -23.89
CA GLU A 312 -14.75 -12.57 -25.07
C GLU A 312 -13.44 -13.12 -25.63
N ASN A 313 -12.36 -12.34 -25.54
CA ASN A 313 -11.03 -12.76 -25.97
C ASN A 313 -10.10 -13.17 -24.83
N ALA A 314 -10.59 -13.22 -23.58
CA ALA A 314 -9.80 -13.65 -22.43
C ALA A 314 -9.63 -15.17 -22.42
N SER A 315 -8.40 -15.63 -22.21
CA SER A 315 -8.09 -17.05 -22.02
C SER A 315 -8.58 -17.56 -20.64
N SER A 316 -8.87 -18.85 -20.55
CA SER A 316 -9.33 -19.49 -19.30
C SER A 316 -8.26 -19.54 -18.20
N ASP A 317 -6.99 -19.42 -18.57
CA ASP A 317 -5.82 -19.45 -17.68
C ASP A 317 -5.37 -18.06 -17.19
N LEU A 318 -6.18 -17.01 -17.41
CA LEU A 318 -5.86 -15.64 -16.97
C LEU A 318 -5.54 -15.53 -15.47
N HIS A 319 -6.04 -16.47 -14.67
CA HIS A 319 -5.76 -16.58 -13.23
C HIS A 319 -4.29 -16.90 -12.91
N GLU A 320 -3.54 -17.49 -13.84
CA GLU A 320 -2.08 -17.70 -13.72
C GLU A 320 -1.29 -16.41 -13.95
N LEU A 321 -1.90 -15.45 -14.66
CA LEU A 321 -1.27 -14.20 -15.04
C LEU A 321 -1.60 -13.05 -14.09
N ILE A 322 -2.89 -12.79 -13.85
CA ILE A 322 -3.35 -11.66 -13.03
C ILE A 322 -3.53 -12.08 -11.58
N GLY A 323 -4.09 -13.26 -11.34
CA GLY A 323 -4.29 -13.77 -9.99
C GLY A 323 -5.58 -14.56 -9.87
N GLN A 324 -5.65 -15.31 -8.78
CA GLN A 324 -6.77 -16.20 -8.53
C GLN A 324 -8.02 -15.41 -8.13
N ARG A 325 -9.15 -15.77 -8.73
CA ARG A 325 -10.42 -15.08 -8.51
C ARG A 325 -10.94 -15.28 -7.07
N LEU A 326 -11.19 -14.17 -6.40
CA LEU A 326 -11.84 -14.13 -5.09
C LEU A 326 -13.36 -13.97 -5.25
N PRO A 327 -14.17 -14.28 -4.21
CA PRO A 327 -15.59 -13.98 -4.23
C PRO A 327 -15.86 -12.48 -4.36
N GLU A 328 -16.95 -12.12 -5.04
CA GLU A 328 -17.38 -10.75 -5.29
C GLU A 328 -17.55 -9.94 -4.00
N GLU A 329 -18.04 -10.57 -2.93
CA GLU A 329 -18.17 -9.95 -1.61
C GLU A 329 -16.81 -9.47 -1.06
N LEU A 330 -15.73 -10.21 -1.33
CA LEU A 330 -14.40 -9.81 -0.88
C LEU A 330 -13.89 -8.61 -1.66
N TYR A 331 -14.11 -8.59 -2.98
CA TYR A 331 -13.81 -7.44 -3.81
C TYR A 331 -14.63 -6.21 -3.39
N PHE A 332 -15.87 -6.38 -2.97
CA PHE A 332 -16.69 -5.29 -2.43
C PHE A 332 -16.08 -4.71 -1.13
N TYR A 333 -15.63 -5.55 -0.19
CA TYR A 333 -14.96 -5.05 1.01
C TYR A 333 -13.63 -4.36 0.70
N ILE A 334 -12.88 -4.84 -0.29
CA ILE A 334 -11.66 -4.18 -0.79
C ILE A 334 -12.02 -2.82 -1.39
N SER A 335 -13.02 -2.77 -2.27
CA SER A 335 -13.40 -1.56 -3.00
C SER A 335 -13.88 -0.42 -2.10
N LYS A 336 -14.48 -0.75 -0.95
CA LYS A 336 -14.83 0.21 0.11
C LYS A 336 -13.68 0.57 1.05
N GLY A 337 -12.49 0.00 0.86
CA GLY A 337 -11.35 0.19 1.74
C GLY A 337 -11.55 -0.41 3.14
N ILE A 338 -12.46 -1.38 3.31
CA ILE A 338 -12.67 -2.07 4.59
C ILE A 338 -11.60 -3.15 4.79
N LEU A 339 -11.31 -3.92 3.74
CA LEU A 339 -10.26 -4.93 3.73
C LEU A 339 -9.02 -4.42 2.97
N GLY A 340 -7.83 -4.60 3.56
CA GLY A 340 -6.57 -4.34 2.86
C GLY A 340 -6.14 -5.49 1.96
N SER A 341 -5.33 -5.20 0.94
CA SER A 341 -4.89 -6.18 -0.07
C SER A 341 -3.86 -7.21 0.42
N ARG A 342 -3.12 -6.91 1.49
CA ARG A 342 -1.98 -7.74 1.96
C ARG A 342 -2.30 -9.22 2.17
N ILE A 343 -3.32 -9.55 2.97
CA ILE A 343 -3.67 -10.95 3.27
C ILE A 343 -4.26 -11.65 2.03
N PRO A 344 -5.20 -11.03 1.28
CA PRO A 344 -5.62 -11.54 -0.02
C PRO A 344 -4.45 -11.82 -0.98
N ASN A 345 -3.49 -10.90 -1.12
CA ASN A 345 -2.33 -11.08 -2.01
C ASN A 345 -1.49 -12.29 -1.62
N TRP A 346 -1.20 -12.49 -0.33
CA TRP A 346 -0.51 -13.70 0.14
C TRP A 346 -1.27 -14.97 -0.23
N LEU A 347 -2.58 -14.95 -0.03
CA LEU A 347 -3.43 -16.10 -0.31
C LEU A 347 -3.54 -16.39 -1.82
N THR A 348 -3.71 -15.40 -2.67
CA THR A 348 -3.89 -15.59 -4.13
C THR A 348 -2.57 -15.94 -4.82
N SER A 349 -1.46 -15.25 -4.49
CA SER A 349 -0.13 -15.51 -5.05
C SER A 349 0.51 -16.80 -4.51
N GLY A 350 0.19 -17.18 -3.27
CA GLY A 350 0.90 -18.25 -2.56
C GLY A 350 2.27 -17.82 -2.02
N GLU A 351 2.57 -16.52 -2.01
CA GLU A 351 3.85 -15.97 -1.52
C GLU A 351 3.64 -14.93 -0.42
N LEU A 352 4.45 -15.04 0.63
CA LEU A 352 4.59 -14.05 1.68
C LEU A 352 6.00 -13.50 1.63
N LEU A 353 6.15 -12.29 1.07
CA LEU A 353 7.42 -11.61 1.00
C LEU A 353 7.70 -10.85 2.30
N LEU A 354 8.87 -11.10 2.88
CA LEU A 354 9.45 -10.29 3.94
C LEU A 354 10.35 -9.26 3.28
N THR A 355 10.11 -7.99 3.60
CA THR A 355 10.84 -6.84 3.06
C THR A 355 11.43 -6.03 4.21
N LEU A 356 12.60 -5.42 3.99
CA LEU A 356 13.13 -4.37 4.86
C LEU A 356 12.45 -3.02 4.52
N PRO A 357 11.69 -2.41 5.45
CA PRO A 357 11.09 -1.10 5.22
C PRO A 357 12.16 -0.05 4.97
N LEU A 358 11.81 0.98 4.19
CA LEU A 358 12.71 2.10 3.96
C LEU A 358 13.03 2.80 5.28
N GLY A 359 14.28 3.22 5.47
CA GLY A 359 14.72 3.85 6.73
C GLY A 359 15.08 2.85 7.84
N THR A 360 14.81 1.55 7.65
CA THR A 360 15.08 0.52 8.67
C THR A 360 16.42 -0.16 8.40
N GLU A 361 17.26 -0.27 9.43
CA GLU A 361 18.49 -1.06 9.38
C GLU A 361 18.20 -2.57 9.41
N ASP A 362 19.00 -3.32 8.67
CA ASP A 362 18.96 -4.77 8.71
C ASP A 362 19.62 -5.32 9.98
N THR A 363 18.81 -5.52 11.02
CA THR A 363 19.28 -5.97 12.33
C THR A 363 18.83 -7.39 12.66
N PRO A 364 19.59 -8.15 13.47
CA PRO A 364 19.15 -9.46 13.96
C PRO A 364 17.80 -9.40 14.69
N VAL A 365 17.52 -8.30 15.38
CA VAL A 365 16.24 -8.06 16.09
C VAL A 365 15.09 -7.96 15.10
N TYR A 366 15.25 -7.20 14.03
CA TYR A 366 14.23 -7.07 12.99
C TYR A 366 14.00 -8.39 12.24
N ARG A 367 15.07 -9.08 11.85
CA ARG A 367 14.98 -10.42 11.23
C ARG A 367 14.24 -11.41 12.13
N ARG A 368 14.54 -11.42 13.44
CA ARG A 368 13.85 -12.25 14.43
C ARG A 368 12.36 -11.91 14.55
N LEU A 369 12.03 -10.62 14.64
CA LEU A 369 10.65 -10.15 14.67
C LEU A 369 9.84 -10.75 13.50
N LEU A 370 10.39 -10.69 12.29
CA LEU A 370 9.70 -11.17 11.09
C LEU A 370 9.63 -12.70 10.98
N THR A 371 10.63 -13.42 11.48
CA THR A 371 10.78 -14.87 11.26
C THR A 371 10.39 -15.76 12.44
N GLU A 372 10.26 -15.20 13.64
CA GLU A 372 9.88 -15.93 14.85
C GLU A 372 8.61 -15.35 15.50
N ASN A 373 8.53 -14.02 15.64
CA ASN A 373 7.49 -13.37 16.43
C ASN A 373 6.17 -13.10 15.66
N LEU A 374 6.26 -12.60 14.44
CA LEU A 374 5.08 -12.30 13.59
C LEU A 374 4.45 -13.50 12.85
N PRO A 375 5.15 -14.61 12.52
CA PRO A 375 4.54 -15.71 11.80
C PRO A 375 3.25 -16.26 12.42
N PRO A 376 3.12 -16.47 13.74
CA PRO A 376 1.86 -16.93 14.33
C PRO A 376 0.67 -15.99 14.03
N ILE A 377 0.92 -14.66 14.03
CA ILE A 377 -0.10 -13.65 13.75
C ILE A 377 -0.48 -13.66 12.26
N ARG A 378 0.52 -13.75 11.37
CA ARG A 378 0.32 -13.84 9.92
C ARG A 378 -0.45 -15.10 9.53
N THR A 379 -0.07 -16.24 10.12
CA THR A 379 -0.75 -17.52 9.96
C THR A 379 -2.20 -17.44 10.44
N GLN A 380 -2.45 -16.84 11.61
CA GLN A 380 -3.82 -16.63 12.11
C GLN A 380 -4.67 -15.77 11.16
N ALA A 381 -4.10 -14.68 10.62
CA ALA A 381 -4.78 -13.82 9.65
C ALA A 381 -5.11 -14.56 8.33
N LEU A 382 -4.17 -15.35 7.81
CA LEU A 382 -4.40 -16.20 6.63
C LEU A 382 -5.52 -17.23 6.87
N CYS A 383 -5.51 -17.90 8.03
CA CYS A 383 -6.54 -18.86 8.39
C CYS A 383 -7.93 -18.22 8.52
N LEU A 384 -8.04 -17.04 9.14
CA LEU A 384 -9.32 -16.33 9.25
C LEU A 384 -9.96 -16.07 7.89
N LEU A 385 -9.15 -15.61 6.92
CA LEU A 385 -9.61 -15.39 5.56
C LEU A 385 -9.93 -16.72 4.87
N SER A 386 -8.99 -17.67 4.86
CA SER A 386 -9.13 -18.92 4.11
C SER A 386 -10.29 -19.79 4.62
N ASN A 387 -10.52 -19.86 5.94
CA ASN A 387 -11.65 -20.61 6.55
C ASN A 387 -13.02 -20.06 6.14
N SER A 388 -13.08 -18.84 5.60
CA SER A 388 -14.31 -18.21 5.09
C SER A 388 -14.46 -18.35 3.56
N LEU A 389 -13.48 -18.97 2.89
CA LEU A 389 -13.44 -19.14 1.44
C LEU A 389 -13.60 -20.61 1.04
N HIS A 390 -13.73 -20.85 -0.27
CA HIS A 390 -13.80 -22.20 -0.85
C HIS A 390 -12.62 -23.09 -0.42
N ARG A 391 -12.83 -24.40 -0.33
CA ARG A 391 -11.83 -25.41 0.12
C ARG A 391 -10.49 -25.30 -0.60
N PHE A 392 -10.50 -24.89 -1.87
CA PHE A 392 -9.32 -24.59 -2.67
C PHE A 392 -8.31 -23.66 -1.95
N TYR A 393 -8.80 -22.60 -1.30
CA TYR A 393 -7.97 -21.65 -0.56
C TYR A 393 -7.52 -22.18 0.80
N GLN A 394 -8.27 -23.10 1.40
CA GLN A 394 -7.98 -23.68 2.71
C GLN A 394 -6.83 -24.69 2.67
N THR A 395 -6.53 -25.27 1.50
CA THR A 395 -5.48 -26.28 1.33
C THR A 395 -4.18 -25.73 0.77
N LYS A 396 -4.06 -24.40 0.61
CA LYS A 396 -2.88 -23.78 0.03
C LYS A 396 -1.64 -23.89 0.92
N VAL A 397 -0.49 -23.90 0.25
CA VAL A 397 0.83 -23.71 0.85
C VAL A 397 1.28 -22.30 0.51
N ILE A 398 1.65 -21.52 1.52
CA ILE A 398 2.16 -20.15 1.35
C ILE A 398 3.65 -20.15 1.59
N ASN A 399 4.44 -19.85 0.56
CA ASN A 399 5.90 -19.82 0.63
C ASN A 399 6.37 -18.49 1.20
N VAL A 400 7.27 -18.52 2.17
CA VAL A 400 7.82 -17.32 2.81
C VAL A 400 9.19 -17.04 2.21
N ARG A 401 9.37 -15.85 1.61
CA ARG A 401 10.66 -15.42 1.05
C ARG A 401 11.16 -14.18 1.76
N ALA A 402 12.45 -14.12 2.08
CA ALA A 402 13.05 -12.99 2.78
C ALA A 402 14.09 -12.27 1.94
N TRP A 403 14.16 -10.94 2.04
CA TRP A 403 15.14 -10.12 1.30
C TRP A 403 16.61 -10.47 1.54
N TYR A 404 16.92 -11.09 2.69
CA TYR A 404 18.28 -11.46 3.06
C TYR A 404 18.60 -12.95 2.81
N ASP A 405 17.61 -13.75 2.43
CA ASP A 405 17.80 -15.19 2.19
C ASP A 405 16.73 -15.74 1.24
N ASP A 406 17.08 -15.75 -0.04
CA ASP A 406 16.27 -16.32 -1.13
C ASP A 406 16.15 -17.85 -1.08
N LYS A 407 16.93 -18.54 -0.22
CA LYS A 407 16.91 -20.00 -0.09
C LYS A 407 16.12 -20.48 1.14
N THR A 408 15.28 -19.61 1.71
CA THR A 408 14.45 -19.98 2.85
C THR A 408 13.35 -20.97 2.45
N ASP A 409 13.44 -22.23 2.91
CA ASP A 409 12.41 -23.27 2.71
C ASP A 409 11.20 -23.13 3.67
N LYS A 410 10.94 -21.93 4.20
CA LYS A 410 9.84 -21.73 5.15
C LYS A 410 8.52 -21.63 4.39
N SER A 411 7.54 -22.43 4.80
CA SER A 411 6.19 -22.40 4.23
C SER A 411 5.12 -22.56 5.31
N ILE A 412 3.93 -22.03 5.02
CA ILE A 412 2.74 -22.14 5.86
C ILE A 412 1.77 -23.09 5.16
N HIS A 413 1.55 -24.26 5.74
CA HIS A 413 0.62 -25.27 5.23
C HIS A 413 -0.78 -25.06 5.84
N LEU A 414 -1.68 -24.39 5.11
CA LEU A 414 -3.00 -24.02 5.65
C LEU A 414 -3.87 -25.23 5.98
N LYS A 415 -3.68 -26.34 5.27
CA LYS A 415 -4.44 -27.59 5.45
C LYS A 415 -4.31 -28.18 6.86
N ASP A 416 -3.14 -28.01 7.48
CA ASP A 416 -2.79 -28.69 8.73
C ASP A 416 -3.14 -27.83 9.97
N LEU A 417 -3.64 -26.62 9.74
CA LEU A 417 -3.95 -25.66 10.79
C LEU A 417 -5.39 -25.79 11.25
N PRO A 418 -5.66 -25.67 12.56
CA PRO A 418 -7.02 -25.68 13.08
C PRO A 418 -7.80 -24.46 12.60
N SER A 419 -9.12 -24.62 12.52
CA SER A 419 -10.04 -23.53 12.17
C SER A 419 -9.97 -22.42 13.21
N VAL A 420 -9.49 -21.25 12.81
CA VAL A 420 -9.44 -20.07 13.68
C VAL A 420 -10.84 -19.50 13.85
N LYS A 421 -11.67 -19.56 12.80
CA LYS A 421 -13.06 -19.09 12.80
C LYS A 421 -13.91 -19.73 13.89
N ASP A 422 -13.73 -21.03 14.14
CA ASP A 422 -14.52 -21.74 15.13
C ASP A 422 -14.21 -21.27 16.56
N THR A 423 -12.97 -20.87 16.83
CA THR A 423 -12.53 -20.43 18.17
C THR A 423 -13.22 -19.15 18.65
N ILE A 424 -13.70 -18.33 17.72
CA ILE A 424 -14.31 -17.01 17.98
C ILE A 424 -15.81 -16.95 17.64
N SER A 425 -16.41 -18.10 17.32
CA SER A 425 -17.80 -18.20 16.86
C SER A 425 -18.84 -17.83 17.93
N SER A 426 -18.46 -17.86 19.21
CA SER A 426 -19.30 -17.48 20.36
C SER A 426 -19.61 -15.99 20.44
N TRP A 427 -18.79 -15.13 19.82
CA TRP A 427 -19.03 -13.69 19.74
C TRP A 427 -20.03 -13.37 18.65
N ARG A 428 -21.32 -13.39 18.99
CA ARG A 428 -22.43 -13.03 18.10
C ARG A 428 -23.55 -12.30 18.84
N LEU A 429 -23.16 -11.27 19.58
CA LEU A 429 -24.03 -10.48 20.44
C LEU A 429 -24.85 -9.47 19.64
N GLY A 430 -26.17 -9.58 19.73
CA GLY A 430 -27.10 -8.60 19.17
C GLY A 430 -27.23 -7.37 20.05
N SER A 431 -27.86 -6.30 19.53
CA SER A 431 -27.92 -4.98 20.18
C SER A 431 -28.42 -5.02 21.63
N LYS A 432 -29.41 -5.87 21.95
CA LYS A 432 -29.97 -6.02 23.31
C LYS A 432 -29.02 -6.68 24.32
N GLN A 433 -28.02 -7.41 23.83
CA GLN A 433 -27.02 -8.10 24.65
C GLN A 433 -25.76 -7.24 24.86
N LEU A 434 -25.59 -6.17 24.08
CA LEU A 434 -24.44 -5.28 24.21
C LEU A 434 -24.53 -4.48 25.52
N PRO A 435 -23.43 -4.31 26.26
CA PRO A 435 -23.36 -3.43 27.43
C PRO A 435 -23.66 -1.98 27.06
N GLU A 436 -24.27 -1.22 27.97
CA GLU A 436 -24.57 0.21 27.75
C GLU A 436 -23.31 1.03 27.41
N SER A 437 -22.18 0.69 28.02
CA SER A 437 -20.89 1.33 27.73
C SER A 437 -20.58 1.26 26.23
N VAL A 438 -20.76 0.08 25.64
CA VAL A 438 -20.47 -0.25 24.24
C VAL A 438 -21.54 0.27 23.28
N GLN A 439 -22.79 0.43 23.70
CA GLN A 439 -23.91 0.82 22.83
C GLN A 439 -23.77 2.22 22.19
N LYS A 440 -23.03 3.15 22.81
CA LYS A 440 -22.94 4.55 22.36
C LYS A 440 -21.73 4.76 21.44
N PHE A 441 -21.89 4.64 20.13
CA PHE A 441 -20.83 5.01 19.18
C PHE A 441 -20.84 6.52 18.88
N GLN A 442 -19.69 7.16 19.04
CA GLN A 442 -19.39 8.53 18.59
C GLN A 442 -18.04 8.54 17.83
N GLU A 443 -17.70 9.64 17.17
CA GLU A 443 -16.34 9.82 16.65
C GLU A 443 -15.32 9.81 17.80
N ASN A 444 -14.15 9.20 17.58
CA ASN A 444 -13.10 8.98 18.60
C ASN A 444 -13.54 8.17 19.82
N TYR A 445 -14.54 7.31 19.65
CA TYR A 445 -15.01 6.45 20.72
C TYR A 445 -13.94 5.43 21.14
N PRO A 446 -13.59 5.33 22.44
CA PRO A 446 -12.53 4.46 22.95
C PRO A 446 -13.00 2.99 22.97
N LEU A 447 -13.01 2.37 21.79
CA LEU A 447 -13.64 1.08 21.55
C LEU A 447 -12.89 -0.06 22.24
N LEU A 448 -11.55 -0.07 22.19
CA LEU A 448 -10.77 -1.14 22.82
C LEU A 448 -10.96 -1.13 24.33
N THR A 449 -10.87 0.07 24.93
CA THR A 449 -11.09 0.31 26.36
C THR A 449 -12.49 -0.15 26.75
N SER A 450 -13.51 0.32 26.04
CA SER A 450 -14.91 0.01 26.36
C SER A 450 -15.23 -1.49 26.24
N CYS A 451 -14.70 -2.17 25.22
CA CYS A 451 -14.84 -3.61 25.05
C CYS A 451 -14.12 -4.41 26.15
N LEU A 452 -12.93 -3.98 26.58
CA LEU A 452 -12.20 -4.66 27.66
C LEU A 452 -12.86 -4.43 29.02
N SER A 453 -13.19 -3.19 29.35
CA SER A 453 -13.82 -2.84 30.63
C SER A 453 -15.20 -3.49 30.79
N ALA A 454 -15.93 -3.73 29.69
CA ALA A 454 -17.18 -4.49 29.72
C ALA A 454 -17.00 -5.91 30.29
N LEU A 455 -15.83 -6.54 30.10
CA LEU A 455 -15.56 -7.91 30.58
C LEU A 455 -15.20 -7.96 32.07
N ASN A 456 -15.11 -6.82 32.75
CA ASN A 456 -15.03 -6.78 34.21
C ASN A 456 -16.39 -7.11 34.87
N ASP A 457 -17.51 -6.87 34.17
CA ASP A 457 -18.84 -7.23 34.65
C ASP A 457 -19.13 -8.73 34.44
N GLN A 458 -19.13 -9.49 35.53
CA GLN A 458 -19.45 -10.93 35.50
C GLN A 458 -20.88 -11.21 35.03
N GLY A 459 -21.81 -10.26 35.22
CA GLY A 459 -23.18 -10.33 34.71
C GLY A 459 -23.19 -10.35 33.19
N PHE A 460 -22.42 -9.47 32.55
CA PHE A 460 -22.22 -9.47 31.10
C PHE A 460 -21.49 -10.73 30.62
N VAL A 461 -20.35 -11.09 31.24
CA VAL A 461 -19.56 -12.27 30.83
C VAL A 461 -20.41 -13.53 30.78
N SER A 462 -21.25 -13.75 31.80
CA SER A 462 -22.14 -14.93 31.86
C SER A 462 -23.16 -15.04 30.71
N LYS A 463 -23.44 -13.92 30.01
CA LYS A 463 -24.40 -13.81 28.90
C LYS A 463 -23.74 -13.47 27.56
N SER A 464 -22.41 -13.37 27.55
CA SER A 464 -21.65 -12.87 26.39
C SER A 464 -21.36 -13.95 25.33
N SER A 465 -21.78 -15.19 25.55
CA SER A 465 -21.63 -16.30 24.60
C SER A 465 -22.93 -16.58 23.86
N SER A 466 -22.85 -16.68 22.54
CA SER A 466 -23.99 -16.96 21.66
C SER A 466 -23.86 -18.35 21.03
N PRO A 467 -24.99 -19.05 20.80
CA PRO A 467 -24.97 -20.33 20.11
C PRO A 467 -24.65 -20.15 18.62
N LYS A 468 -24.25 -21.24 17.95
CA LYS A 468 -23.80 -21.21 16.54
C LYS A 468 -24.89 -20.71 15.57
N ASP A 469 -26.15 -20.96 15.90
CA ASP A 469 -27.36 -20.60 15.15
C ASP A 469 -27.93 -19.23 15.53
N ALA A 470 -27.22 -18.43 16.34
CA ALA A 470 -27.66 -17.08 16.68
C ALA A 470 -27.93 -16.22 15.43
N ALA A 471 -28.75 -15.17 15.56
CA ALA A 471 -29.10 -14.30 14.45
C ALA A 471 -27.86 -13.58 13.86
N PRO A 472 -27.84 -13.28 12.55
CA PRO A 472 -26.76 -12.48 11.95
C PRO A 472 -26.68 -11.09 12.58
N LEU A 473 -25.46 -10.55 12.63
CA LEU A 473 -25.22 -9.17 13.03
C LEU A 473 -25.68 -8.25 11.89
N THR A 474 -26.48 -7.24 12.21
CA THR A 474 -27.15 -6.41 11.20
C THR A 474 -26.78 -4.94 11.32
N THR A 475 -26.48 -4.46 12.52
CA THR A 475 -26.12 -3.06 12.73
C THR A 475 -24.60 -2.87 12.69
N LYS A 476 -24.15 -1.67 12.27
CA LYS A 476 -22.72 -1.29 12.35
C LYS A 476 -22.15 -1.51 13.76
N GLN A 477 -22.95 -1.20 14.77
CA GLN A 477 -22.60 -1.35 16.17
C GLN A 477 -22.33 -2.81 16.55
N GLU A 478 -23.29 -3.70 16.25
CA GLU A 478 -23.15 -5.13 16.45
C GLU A 478 -21.89 -5.69 15.78
N ILE A 479 -21.64 -5.30 14.52
CA ILE A 479 -20.50 -5.81 13.76
C ILE A 479 -19.18 -5.37 14.40
N ILE A 480 -19.01 -4.07 14.66
CA ILE A 480 -17.73 -3.52 15.16
C ILE A 480 -17.39 -4.10 16.53
N SER A 481 -18.30 -4.10 17.50
CA SER A 481 -18.01 -4.60 18.86
C SER A 481 -17.68 -6.09 18.86
N ASN A 482 -18.45 -6.90 18.14
CA ASN A 482 -18.17 -8.34 18.03
C ASN A 482 -16.83 -8.59 17.35
N VAL A 483 -16.49 -7.87 16.27
CA VAL A 483 -15.18 -7.98 15.61
C VAL A 483 -14.05 -7.61 16.57
N THR A 484 -14.22 -6.57 17.39
CA THR A 484 -13.23 -6.18 18.41
C THR A 484 -13.02 -7.25 19.46
N TRP A 485 -14.08 -7.84 20.04
CA TRP A 485 -13.90 -8.93 21.01
C TRP A 485 -13.30 -10.19 20.38
N ARG A 486 -13.69 -10.54 19.16
CA ARG A 486 -13.05 -11.62 18.40
C ARG A 486 -11.56 -11.35 18.24
N PHE A 487 -11.17 -10.13 17.85
CA PHE A 487 -9.78 -9.72 17.75
C PHE A 487 -9.04 -9.85 19.09
N LEU A 488 -9.61 -9.33 20.19
CA LEU A 488 -9.02 -9.41 21.52
C LEU A 488 -8.83 -10.86 21.99
N GLN A 489 -9.77 -11.76 21.69
CA GLN A 489 -9.63 -13.19 21.98
C GLN A 489 -8.53 -13.84 21.14
N LEU A 490 -8.49 -13.56 19.83
CA LEU A 490 -7.46 -14.08 18.93
C LEU A 490 -6.04 -13.65 19.32
N ARG A 491 -5.91 -12.43 19.85
CA ARG A 491 -4.65 -11.90 20.39
C ARG A 491 -4.35 -12.39 21.80
N GLY A 492 -5.25 -13.15 22.44
CA GLY A 492 -5.06 -13.74 23.77
C GLY A 492 -5.24 -12.77 24.93
N TYR A 493 -5.89 -11.63 24.71
CA TYR A 493 -6.30 -10.71 25.78
C TYR A 493 -7.58 -11.19 26.46
N VAL A 494 -8.40 -11.95 25.72
CA VAL A 494 -9.62 -12.57 26.21
C VAL A 494 -9.52 -14.09 25.99
N ASP A 495 -10.01 -14.88 26.93
CA ASP A 495 -10.05 -16.34 26.79
C ASP A 495 -11.36 -16.84 26.13
N SER A 496 -11.47 -18.15 25.91
CA SER A 496 -12.67 -18.77 25.32
C SER A 496 -13.91 -18.73 26.22
N LYS A 497 -13.75 -18.37 27.51
CA LYS A 497 -14.84 -18.15 28.46
C LYS A 497 -15.23 -16.67 28.55
N HIS A 498 -14.69 -15.85 27.65
CA HIS A 498 -14.92 -14.41 27.57
C HIS A 498 -14.42 -13.66 28.82
N GLN A 499 -13.37 -14.17 29.46
CA GLN A 499 -12.72 -13.53 30.60
C GLN A 499 -11.41 -12.85 30.19
N LEU A 500 -11.07 -11.75 30.85
CA LEU A 500 -9.77 -11.09 30.66
C LEU A 500 -8.64 -12.00 31.15
N THR A 501 -7.66 -12.25 30.27
CA THR A 501 -6.42 -12.91 30.65
C THR A 501 -5.52 -11.97 31.46
N THR A 502 -4.39 -12.45 31.97
CA THR A 502 -3.39 -11.57 32.62
C THR A 502 -2.96 -10.41 31.71
N TRP A 503 -2.74 -10.70 30.42
CA TRP A 503 -2.43 -9.67 29.43
C TRP A 503 -3.65 -8.80 29.13
N GLY A 504 -4.86 -9.36 29.13
CA GLY A 504 -6.12 -8.61 29.01
C GLY A 504 -6.27 -7.54 30.07
N LYS A 505 -6.05 -7.91 31.34
CA LYS A 505 -6.06 -6.99 32.48
C LYS A 505 -4.95 -5.94 32.37
N ALA A 506 -3.74 -6.33 31.95
CA ALA A 506 -2.66 -5.37 31.77
C ALA A 506 -2.98 -4.32 30.68
N LEU A 507 -3.54 -4.75 29.55
CA LEU A 507 -3.95 -3.85 28.48
C LEU A 507 -5.11 -2.94 28.92
N GLU A 508 -6.11 -3.49 29.60
CA GLU A 508 -7.26 -2.72 30.10
C GLU A 508 -6.83 -1.64 31.10
N THR A 509 -5.94 -1.96 32.04
CA THR A 509 -5.35 -0.98 32.96
C THR A 509 -4.57 0.10 32.21
N ALA A 510 -3.76 -0.27 31.21
CA ALA A 510 -2.98 0.67 30.43
C ALA A 510 -3.90 1.64 29.66
N LEU A 511 -4.94 1.13 29.01
CA LEU A 511 -5.89 1.92 28.23
C LEU A 511 -6.79 2.80 29.12
N SER A 512 -7.22 2.30 30.28
CA SER A 512 -8.07 3.05 31.22
C SER A 512 -7.37 4.25 31.85
N SER A 513 -6.03 4.32 31.78
CA SER A 513 -5.26 5.49 32.24
C SER A 513 -5.19 6.61 31.21
N LEU A 514 -5.63 6.37 29.97
CA LEU A 514 -5.59 7.35 28.89
C LEU A 514 -6.79 8.30 28.94
N LYS A 515 -6.58 9.54 28.48
CA LYS A 515 -7.68 10.45 28.17
C LYS A 515 -8.19 10.14 26.75
N PRO A 516 -9.50 9.89 26.56
CA PRO A 516 -10.05 9.59 25.23
C PRO A 516 -9.76 10.67 24.18
N SER A 517 -9.63 11.94 24.58
CA SER A 517 -9.28 13.07 23.71
C SER A 517 -7.95 12.90 22.96
N ASP A 518 -7.03 12.13 23.53
CA ASP A 518 -5.64 12.06 23.04
C ASP A 518 -5.52 11.07 21.87
N ASN A 519 -6.53 10.20 21.67
CA ASN A 519 -6.59 9.19 20.62
C ASN A 519 -5.39 8.21 20.64
N LEU A 520 -5.03 7.73 21.83
CA LEU A 520 -3.86 6.89 22.08
C LEU A 520 -4.15 5.39 22.24
N GLU A 521 -5.38 4.91 22.00
CA GLU A 521 -5.71 3.49 22.17
C GLU A 521 -4.86 2.56 21.28
N GLU A 522 -4.75 2.87 19.99
CA GLU A 522 -3.97 2.07 19.03
C GLU A 522 -2.46 2.11 19.34
N PRO A 523 -1.83 3.28 19.57
CA PRO A 523 -0.45 3.36 20.03
C PRO A 523 -0.18 2.57 21.32
N THR A 524 -1.05 2.67 22.32
CA THR A 524 -0.90 1.92 23.58
C THR A 524 -1.05 0.42 23.37
N PHE A 525 -2.00 -0.02 22.54
CA PHE A 525 -2.11 -1.42 22.15
C PHE A 525 -0.82 -1.93 21.49
N LEU A 526 -0.27 -1.18 20.54
CA LEU A 526 0.98 -1.53 19.86
C LEU A 526 2.16 -1.59 20.83
N ALA A 527 2.27 -0.64 21.76
CA ALA A 527 3.29 -0.66 22.80
C ALA A 527 3.20 -1.92 23.67
N VAL A 528 2.00 -2.31 24.12
CA VAL A 528 1.80 -3.54 24.89
C VAL A 528 2.15 -4.78 24.06
N GLU A 529 1.79 -4.83 22.78
CA GLU A 529 2.19 -5.93 21.89
C GLU A 529 3.72 -6.01 21.74
N LEU A 530 4.41 -4.88 21.59
CA LEU A 530 5.87 -4.87 21.53
C LEU A 530 6.52 -5.40 22.81
N VAL A 531 5.94 -5.13 23.98
CA VAL A 531 6.36 -5.74 25.25
C VAL A 531 6.13 -7.26 25.22
N ARG A 532 4.95 -7.70 24.79
CA ARG A 532 4.61 -9.14 24.69
C ARG A 532 5.53 -9.90 23.73
N LEU A 533 5.95 -9.26 22.66
CA LEU A 533 6.90 -9.83 21.68
C LEU A 533 8.36 -9.75 22.16
N GLY A 534 8.63 -9.09 23.30
CA GLY A 534 9.98 -8.92 23.85
C GLY A 534 10.84 -7.91 23.08
N ILE A 535 10.23 -7.09 22.23
CA ILE A 535 10.90 -6.04 21.45
C ILE A 535 11.07 -4.79 22.32
N LEU A 536 10.00 -4.39 23.01
CA LEU A 536 10.04 -3.30 23.98
C LEU A 536 10.45 -3.87 25.34
N SER A 537 11.72 -3.66 25.73
CA SER A 537 12.26 -4.16 26.99
C SER A 537 13.39 -3.27 27.51
N SER A 538 13.90 -3.54 28.70
CA SER A 538 15.08 -2.87 29.26
C SER A 538 16.40 -3.23 28.57
N LYS A 539 16.40 -4.17 27.62
CA LYS A 539 17.58 -4.54 26.85
C LYS A 539 17.92 -3.45 25.85
N ASP A 540 19.17 -2.99 25.84
CA ASP A 540 19.66 -2.11 24.78
C ASP A 540 19.94 -2.95 23.53
N TRP A 541 18.97 -2.98 22.62
CA TRP A 541 19.08 -3.69 21.35
C TRP A 541 19.99 -2.98 20.34
N PHE A 542 20.33 -1.71 20.61
CA PHE A 542 21.02 -0.83 19.67
C PHE A 542 22.17 -0.08 20.36
N PRO A 543 23.19 -0.80 20.87
CA PRO A 543 24.30 -0.19 21.63
C PRO A 543 25.19 0.73 20.77
N ASN A 544 25.17 0.55 19.44
CA ASN A 544 26.06 1.24 18.51
C ASN A 544 25.33 2.16 17.51
N ILE A 545 24.01 2.39 17.68
CA ILE A 545 23.26 3.27 16.77
C ILE A 545 23.39 4.71 17.25
N SER A 546 24.02 5.54 16.42
CA SER A 546 23.92 6.99 16.48
C SER A 546 22.55 7.42 15.96
N GLY A 547 21.82 8.28 16.69
CA GLY A 547 20.44 8.65 16.35
C GLY A 547 19.61 9.14 17.53
N GLY A 548 20.07 8.90 18.76
CA GLY A 548 19.62 9.68 19.91
C GLY A 548 20.13 11.13 19.79
N PRO A 549 19.41 12.15 20.28
CA PRO A 549 19.90 13.51 20.21
C PRO A 549 21.21 13.61 20.98
N MET A 550 22.23 14.20 20.37
CA MET A 550 23.53 14.49 21.00
C MET A 550 23.42 15.52 22.14
N ARG A 551 22.24 16.12 22.35
CA ARG A 551 21.91 17.07 23.42
C ARG A 551 20.58 16.70 24.07
N GLY A 552 20.57 16.54 25.39
CA GLY A 552 19.38 16.22 26.19
C GLY A 552 19.73 15.42 27.46
N SER A 553 18.80 15.32 28.40
CA SER A 553 18.94 14.45 29.58
C SER A 553 18.84 12.95 29.19
N GLY A 554 19.35 12.05 30.03
CA GLY A 554 19.30 10.61 29.77
C GLY A 554 17.90 10.03 29.56
N GLU A 555 16.87 10.61 30.20
CA GLU A 555 15.45 10.26 29.98
C GLU A 555 14.96 10.63 28.57
N PHE A 556 15.43 11.77 28.03
CA PHE A 556 15.09 12.21 26.67
C PHE A 556 15.63 11.24 25.60
N ALA A 557 16.83 10.71 25.81
CA ALA A 557 17.44 9.72 24.92
C ALA A 557 16.69 8.38 24.93
N VAL A 558 16.17 7.94 26.09
CA VAL A 558 15.36 6.71 26.21
C VAL A 558 14.01 6.87 25.52
N ASN A 559 13.31 7.99 25.73
CA ASN A 559 12.05 8.28 25.05
C ASN A 559 12.21 8.35 23.53
N ILE A 560 13.36 8.81 23.04
CA ILE A 560 13.64 8.85 21.60
C ILE A 560 13.98 7.47 21.05
N LYS A 561 14.76 6.63 21.74
CA LYS A 561 14.97 5.23 21.36
C LYS A 561 13.65 4.44 21.31
N LEU A 562 12.74 4.68 22.26
CA LEU A 562 11.39 4.14 22.26
C LEU A 562 10.54 4.70 21.11
N SER A 563 10.70 5.99 20.79
CA SER A 563 10.07 6.61 19.62
C SER A 563 10.66 6.11 18.30
N TYR A 564 11.90 5.64 18.26
CA TYR A 564 12.57 5.05 17.09
C TYR A 564 12.09 3.62 16.84
N LEU A 565 11.94 2.83 17.91
CA LEU A 565 11.24 1.54 17.89
C LEU A 565 9.76 1.69 17.54
N GLY A 566 9.14 2.76 18.03
CA GLY A 566 7.76 3.13 17.79
C GLY A 566 7.51 3.69 16.39
N SER A 567 8.36 4.54 15.84
CA SER A 567 8.21 5.14 14.50
C SER A 567 8.49 4.13 13.39
N ASN A 568 9.37 3.17 13.63
CA ASN A 568 9.63 2.04 12.73
C ASN A 568 8.50 0.98 12.74
N ILE A 569 7.54 1.03 13.69
CA ILE A 569 6.48 0.01 13.82
C ILE A 569 5.04 0.62 13.88
N SER A 570 4.90 1.90 14.21
CA SER A 570 3.65 2.58 14.55
C SER A 570 3.74 4.07 14.22
N SER A 571 3.29 4.45 13.03
CA SER A 571 3.16 5.84 12.62
C SER A 571 1.99 6.55 13.35
N ARG A 572 2.24 7.36 14.39
CA ARG A 572 1.63 8.71 14.60
C ARG A 572 2.01 9.42 15.91
N ARG A 573 2.13 10.75 15.75
CA ARG A 573 2.13 11.89 16.70
C ARG A 573 3.36 12.13 17.59
N ARG A 574 4.20 13.09 17.15
CA ARG A 574 4.63 14.21 18.00
C ARG A 574 3.75 15.41 17.67
N THR A 575 2.93 15.83 18.62
CA THR A 575 2.36 17.18 18.67
C THR A 575 2.70 17.69 20.06
N GLU A 576 3.26 18.91 20.13
CA GLU A 576 3.78 19.65 21.29
C GLU A 576 5.31 19.80 21.28
N GLU A 577 5.79 20.66 20.37
CA GLU A 577 6.41 21.95 20.74
C GLU A 577 5.82 23.05 19.85
#